data_AF-A0A842R574-F1
#
_entry.id   AF-A0A842R574-F1
#
_cell.length_a   1.000
_cell.length_b   1.000
_cell.length_c   1.000
_cell.angle_alpha   90.00
_cell.angle_beta   90.00
_cell.angle_gamma   90.00
#
_symmetry.space_group_name_H-M   'P 1'
#
loop_
_entity.id
_entity.type
_entity.pdbx_description
1 polymer ?
#
loop_
_entity_poly.entity_id
_entity_poly.type
_entity_poly.pdbx_seq_one_letter_code
_entity_poly.pdbx_strand_id
1 'polypeptide(L)' 'MPRPECPSCGKKDRILEIEDKSKPLYYSMQGSPVFAKKWKCGNCGHVFEKE' A
#
# COMPACT_ATOMS: atom_id res chain seq x y z
N MET A 1 6.08 9.30 13.15
CA MET A 1 4.95 8.47 12.71
C MET A 1 5.25 7.03 13.11
N PRO A 2 4.43 6.37 13.94
CA PRO A 2 4.63 4.94 14.23
C PRO A 2 4.55 4.13 12.93
N ARG A 3 5.40 3.11 12.78
CA ARG A 3 5.32 2.22 11.61
C ARG A 3 4.00 1.44 11.67
N PRO A 4 3.27 1.29 10.55
CA PRO A 4 2.04 0.49 10.52
C PRO A 4 2.33 -0.96 10.95
N GLU A 5 1.43 -1.54 11.73
CA GLU A 5 1.46 -2.96 12.11
C GLU A 5 0.64 -3.77 11.11
N CYS A 6 1.15 -4.93 10.68
CA CYS A 6 0.38 -5.82 9.82
C CYS A 6 -0.79 -6.44 10.60
N PRO A 7 -2.06 -6.22 10.21
CA PRO A 7 -3.22 -6.77 10.92
C PRO A 7 -3.33 -8.30 10.80
N SER A 8 -2.64 -8.91 9.82
CA SER A 8 -2.66 -10.35 9.60
C SER A 8 -1.62 -11.12 10.41
N CYS A 9 -0.46 -10.53 10.71
CA CYS A 9 0.63 -11.24 11.39
C CYS A 9 1.27 -10.49 12.56
N GLY A 10 0.81 -9.28 12.88
CA GLY A 10 1.28 -8.46 14.00
C GLY A 10 2.70 -7.90 13.83
N LYS A 11 3.38 -8.14 12.69
CA LYS A 11 4.74 -7.61 12.47
C LYS A 11 4.70 -6.18 11.96
N LYS A 12 5.61 -5.35 12.50
CA LYS A 12 5.84 -3.95 12.10
C LYS A 12 7.02 -3.78 11.14
N ASP A 13 7.78 -4.84 10.95
CA ASP A 13 8.95 -4.86 10.07
C ASP A 13 8.57 -5.17 8.63
N ARG A 14 9.35 -4.63 7.69
CA ARG A 14 9.20 -4.87 6.24
C ARG A 14 7.80 -4.54 5.69
N ILE A 15 7.15 -3.49 6.19
CA ILE A 15 5.95 -2.97 5.53
C ILE A 15 6.37 -2.12 4.33
N LEU A 16 5.91 -2.50 3.14
CA LEU A 16 6.22 -1.84 1.87
C LEU A 16 5.00 -1.05 1.40
N GLU A 17 5.23 0.17 0.91
CA GLU A 17 4.21 0.92 0.18
C GLU A 17 4.13 0.39 -1.24
N ILE A 18 2.94 -0.01 -1.67
CA ILE A 18 2.67 -0.47 -3.04
C ILE A 18 1.50 0.31 -3.63
N GLU A 19 1.43 0.36 -4.96
CA GLU A 19 0.30 0.93 -5.68
C GLU A 19 -0.73 -0.16 -5.99
N ASP A 20 -2.00 0.14 -5.72
CA ASP A 20 -3.12 -0.66 -6.17
C ASP A 20 -3.40 -0.38 -7.65
N LYS A 21 -2.77 -1.15 -8.52
CA LYS A 21 -2.94 -1.05 -9.97
C LYS A 21 -4.27 -1.66 -10.47
N SER A 22 -5.15 -2.08 -9.56
CA SER A 22 -6.47 -2.64 -9.89
C SER A 22 -7.37 -1.59 -10.54
N LYS A 23 -7.30 -0.33 -10.06
CA LYS A 23 -8.06 0.78 -10.64
C LYS A 23 -7.31 2.12 -10.48
N PRO A 24 -7.11 2.88 -11.57
CA PRO A 24 -6.58 4.24 -11.45
C PRO A 24 -7.61 5.14 -10.77
N LEU A 25 -7.16 5.93 -9.79
CA LEU A 25 -7.99 6.92 -9.10
C LEU A 25 -8.31 8.10 -10.02
N TYR A 26 -7.26 8.64 -10.65
CA TYR A 26 -7.35 9.73 -11.62
C TYR A 26 -6.12 9.70 -12.52
N TYR A 27 -6.14 10.50 -13.59
CA TYR A 27 -4.99 10.72 -14.45
C TYR A 27 -4.35 12.05 -14.09
N SER A 28 -3.03 12.07 -13.90
CA SER A 28 -2.30 13.31 -13.70
C SER A 28 -2.39 14.20 -14.94
N MET A 29 -2.09 15.50 -14.81
CA MET A 29 -2.08 16.41 -15.97
C MET A 29 -1.09 16.02 -17.07
N GLN A 30 -0.13 15.13 -16.78
CA GLN A 30 0.84 14.57 -17.72
C GLN A 30 0.34 13.27 -18.38
N GLY A 31 -0.90 12.84 -18.11
CA GLY A 31 -1.51 11.64 -18.66
C GLY A 31 -1.17 10.33 -17.94
N SER A 32 -0.39 10.39 -16.85
CA SER A 32 -0.01 9.19 -16.09
C SER A 32 -1.14 8.77 -15.13
N PRO A 33 -1.55 7.49 -15.11
CA PRO A 33 -2.53 7.01 -14.15
C PRO A 33 -1.96 7.07 -12.73
N VAL A 34 -2.71 7.67 -11.81
CA VAL A 34 -2.39 7.70 -10.38
C VAL A 34 -3.21 6.62 -9.68
N PHE A 35 -2.52 5.76 -8.94
CA PHE A 35 -3.11 4.64 -8.23
C PHE A 35 -3.22 4.91 -6.73
N ALA A 36 -4.17 4.23 -6.07
CA ALA A 36 -4.25 4.27 -4.62
C ALA A 36 -3.02 3.60 -4.01
N LYS A 37 -2.53 4.13 -2.89
CA LYS A 37 -1.42 3.53 -2.15
C LYS A 37 -1.95 2.55 -1.11
N LYS A 38 -1.32 1.38 -1.01
CA LYS A 38 -1.61 0.33 -0.03
C LYS A 38 -0.33 -0.08 0.67
N TRP A 39 -0.47 -0.66 1.85
CA TRP A 39 0.62 -1.31 2.55
C TRP A 39 0.64 -2.80 2.22
N LYS A 40 1.83 -3.35 2.00
CA LYS A 40 2.06 -4.79 1.87
C LYS A 40 3.04 -5.24 2.93
N CYS A 41 2.64 -6.23 3.71
CA CYS A 41 3.54 -6.88 4.65
C CYS A 41 4.54 -7.74 3.89
N GLY A 42 5.84 -7.44 4.00
CA GLY A 42 6.91 -8.23 3.43
C GLY A 42 7.17 -9.56 4.16
N ASN A 43 6.52 -9.82 5.31
CA ASN A 43 6.66 -11.08 6.04
C ASN A 43 5.59 -12.11 5.63
N CYS A 44 4.32 -11.72 5.60
CA CYS A 44 3.21 -12.63 5.27
C CYS A 44 2.54 -12.34 3.92
N GLY A 45 2.91 -11.25 3.24
CA GLY A 45 2.32 -10.86 1.96
C GLY A 45 0.96 -10.16 2.05
N HIS A 46 0.39 -10.02 3.25
CA HIS A 46 -0.91 -9.38 3.45
C HIS A 46 -0.91 -7.92 2.98
N VAL A 47 -1.95 -7.53 2.24
CA VAL A 47 -2.12 -6.19 1.69
C VAL A 47 -3.28 -5.51 2.42
N PHE A 48 -3.05 -4.30 2.92
CA PHE A 48 -4.01 -3.52 3.70
C PHE A 48 -3.94 -2.04 3.31
N GLU A 49 -5.00 -1.29 3.60
CA GLU A 49 -5.12 0.10 3.20
C GLU A 49 -4.20 1.01 4.02
N LYS A 50 -3.76 2.09 3.39
CA LYS A 50 -3.02 3.16 4.04
C LYS A 50 -4.03 4.19 4.52
N GLU A 51 -4.38 4.12 5.80
CA GLU A 51 -5.18 5.15 6.51
C GLU A 51 -4.45 6.50 6.51
#